data_AF-A0A315R246-F1
#
_entry.id   AF-A0A315R246-F1
#
_cell.length_a   1.000
_cell.length_b   1.000
_cell.length_c   1.000
_cell.angle_alpha   90.00
_cell.angle_beta   90.00
_cell.angle_gamma   90.00
#
_symmetry.space_group_name_H-M   'P 1'
#
loop_
_entity.id
_entity.type
_entity.pdbx_description
1 polymer ?
#
loop_
_entity_poly.entity_id
_entity_poly.type
_entity_poly.pdbx_seq_one_letter_code
_entity_poly.pdbx_strand_id
1 'polypeptide(L)'
;MLKYKSVFSITLLLILIFTGGAFAQQFDDVPRDHWAYDSVQFLAERGYLSLYSGEDFNGEEALTRYEMAEIIANVLENTVGGTASRNLSEEDVDVIRELSLEFRDELVIIAQKQKEFEERLKNAEDTNQIQDEDISNINVRVSELQEEVQEIADHITRLAELEENVSGLDNRITTLEEELKTIKEEGVSGQRLQELEDNQSVNMTRIEELEARISELEAEKEAANEELEEERGSFNTGYILGALALLALIL
;
A
#
# COMPACT_ATOMS: atom_id res chain seq x y z
N MET A 1 93.62 -20.92 57.14
CA MET A 1 92.15 -21.15 57.20
C MET A 1 91.37 -20.72 55.95
N LEU A 2 91.95 -20.07 54.93
CA LEU A 2 91.19 -19.59 53.76
C LEU A 2 90.87 -20.63 52.65
N LYS A 3 91.58 -21.76 52.58
CA LYS A 3 91.44 -22.71 51.44
C LYS A 3 90.12 -23.52 51.44
N TYR A 4 89.55 -23.85 52.60
CA TYR A 4 88.30 -24.61 52.68
C TYR A 4 87.05 -23.76 52.35
N LYS A 5 87.10 -22.45 52.59
CA LYS A 5 85.99 -21.53 52.28
C LYS A 5 85.79 -21.38 50.77
N SER A 6 86.87 -21.30 49.99
CA SER A 6 86.78 -21.19 48.53
C SER A 6 86.30 -22.49 47.86
N VAL A 7 86.72 -23.66 48.38
CA VAL A 7 86.27 -24.96 47.85
C VAL A 7 84.78 -25.19 48.12
N PHE A 8 84.31 -24.86 49.33
CA PHE A 8 82.89 -24.96 49.67
C PHE A 8 82.01 -24.01 48.82
N SER A 9 82.53 -22.83 48.51
CA SER A 9 81.84 -21.86 47.65
C SER A 9 81.72 -22.33 46.19
N ILE A 10 82.72 -23.04 45.67
CA ILE A 10 82.71 -23.56 44.30
C ILE A 10 81.79 -24.79 44.18
N THR A 11 81.75 -25.66 45.19
CA THR A 11 80.79 -26.78 45.21
C THR A 11 79.34 -26.31 45.37
N LEU A 12 79.10 -25.24 46.14
CA LEU A 12 77.76 -24.63 46.25
C LEU A 12 77.32 -24.00 44.93
N LEU A 13 78.25 -23.33 44.22
CA LEU A 13 78.00 -22.76 42.91
C LEU A 13 77.70 -23.84 41.84
N LEU A 14 78.40 -24.97 41.88
CA LEU A 14 78.16 -26.09 40.96
C LEU A 14 76.83 -26.79 41.18
N ILE A 15 76.39 -26.95 42.43
CA ILE A 15 75.04 -27.48 42.75
C ILE A 15 73.95 -26.53 42.26
N LEU A 16 74.20 -25.21 42.29
CA LEU A 16 73.26 -24.18 41.83
C LEU A 16 73.14 -24.10 40.29
N ILE A 17 74.15 -24.56 39.55
CA ILE A 17 74.13 -24.60 38.07
C ILE A 17 73.48 -25.90 37.56
N PHE A 18 73.51 -26.98 38.35
CA PHE A 18 72.91 -28.27 37.97
C PHE A 18 71.41 -28.36 38.28
N THR A 19 70.80 -27.35 38.91
CA THR A 19 69.34 -27.21 38.94
C THR A 19 68.84 -26.64 37.61
N GLY A 20 69.01 -27.41 36.53
CA GLY A 20 68.24 -27.22 35.31
C GLY A 20 66.79 -27.54 35.64
N GLY A 21 65.96 -26.52 35.80
CA GLY A 21 64.52 -26.71 35.96
C GLY A 21 63.99 -27.48 34.75
N ALA A 22 63.29 -28.58 35.00
CA ALA A 22 62.39 -29.13 34.01
C ALA A 22 61.36 -28.04 33.70
N PHE A 23 61.48 -27.37 32.56
CA PHE A 23 60.44 -26.48 32.08
C PHE A 23 59.25 -27.37 31.73
N ALA A 24 58.23 -27.38 32.60
CA ALA A 24 56.92 -27.89 32.21
C ALA A 24 56.44 -27.00 31.06
N GLN A 25 56.20 -27.59 29.89
CA GLN A 25 55.61 -26.90 28.75
C GLN A 25 54.26 -26.36 29.22
N GLN A 26 54.11 -25.05 29.34
CA GLN A 26 52.86 -24.42 29.76
C GLN A 26 52.14 -23.91 28.51
N PHE A 27 50.86 -24.25 28.39
CA PHE A 27 49.98 -23.72 27.35
C PHE A 27 49.47 -22.34 27.77
N ASP A 28 49.62 -21.35 26.89
CA ASP A 28 49.13 -19.99 27.16
C ASP A 28 47.59 -19.92 27.14
N ASP A 29 46.95 -20.79 26.35
CA ASP A 29 45.50 -20.89 26.18
C ASP A 29 44.82 -21.91 27.12
N VAL A 30 45.57 -22.60 27.97
CA VAL A 30 45.00 -23.50 29.01
C VAL A 30 45.42 -23.00 30.40
N PRO A 31 44.62 -22.11 31.03
CA PRO A 31 44.85 -21.65 32.39
C PRO A 31 44.86 -22.79 33.42
N ARG A 32 45.59 -22.60 34.54
CA ARG A 32 45.71 -23.62 35.61
C ARG A 32 44.39 -24.01 36.28
N ASP A 33 43.38 -23.16 36.20
CA ASP A 33 42.04 -23.38 36.74
C ASP A 33 41.07 -23.98 35.70
N HIS A 34 41.52 -24.24 34.47
CA HIS A 34 40.72 -24.86 33.43
C HIS A 34 40.54 -26.36 33.67
N TRP A 35 39.33 -26.90 33.44
CA TRP A 35 38.98 -28.31 33.72
C TRP A 35 39.86 -29.32 32.95
N ALA A 36 40.38 -28.91 31.80
CA ALA A 36 41.23 -29.74 30.96
C ALA A 36 42.73 -29.59 31.28
N TYR A 37 43.14 -28.64 32.14
CA TYR A 37 44.54 -28.29 32.37
C TYR A 37 45.40 -29.49 32.72
N ASP A 38 45.03 -30.24 33.77
CA ASP A 38 45.81 -31.39 34.23
C ASP A 38 45.92 -32.48 33.16
N SER A 39 44.83 -32.72 32.41
CA SER A 39 44.77 -33.74 31.34
C SER A 39 45.63 -33.35 30.14
N VAL A 40 45.50 -32.10 29.68
CA VAL A 40 46.26 -31.56 28.54
C VAL A 40 47.74 -31.52 28.87
N GLN A 41 48.10 -31.02 30.05
CA GLN A 41 49.48 -31.00 30.55
C GLN A 41 50.06 -32.42 30.60
N PHE A 42 49.32 -33.38 31.17
CA PHE A 42 49.77 -34.77 31.32
C PHE A 42 50.06 -35.45 29.96
N LEU A 43 49.18 -35.22 28.97
CA LEU A 43 49.30 -35.81 27.64
C LEU A 43 50.41 -35.12 26.82
N ALA A 44 50.53 -33.80 26.95
CA ALA A 44 51.58 -33.03 26.29
C ALA A 44 52.98 -33.35 26.80
N GLU A 45 53.17 -33.45 28.13
CA GLU A 45 54.46 -33.84 28.73
C GLU A 45 54.93 -35.22 28.28
N ARG A 46 54.00 -36.08 27.85
CA ARG A 46 54.29 -37.42 27.32
C ARG A 46 54.46 -37.45 25.81
N GLY A 47 54.31 -36.31 25.14
CA GLY A 47 54.42 -36.19 23.68
C GLY A 47 53.24 -36.80 22.92
N TYR A 48 52.09 -36.99 23.56
CA TYR A 48 50.89 -37.57 22.93
C TYR A 48 50.04 -36.54 22.19
N LEU A 49 50.15 -35.27 22.56
CA LEU A 49 49.48 -34.16 21.87
C LEU A 49 50.49 -33.46 20.96
N SER A 50 50.16 -33.34 19.68
CA SER A 50 50.92 -32.52 18.75
C SER A 50 50.45 -31.08 18.87
N LEU A 51 51.40 -30.14 18.94
CA LEU A 51 51.08 -28.72 18.90
C LEU A 51 50.79 -28.32 17.47
N TYR A 52 49.58 -27.83 17.21
CA TYR A 52 49.23 -27.16 15.96
C TYR A 52 49.98 -25.82 15.91
N SER A 53 51.25 -25.87 15.49
CA SER A 53 52.06 -24.70 15.16
C SER A 53 52.07 -23.59 16.22
N GLY A 54 52.72 -23.80 17.37
CA GLY A 54 52.86 -22.75 18.40
C GLY A 54 53.14 -23.29 19.80
N GLU A 55 52.96 -22.43 20.81
CA GLU A 55 52.98 -22.78 22.25
C GLU A 55 51.57 -22.99 22.83
N ASP A 56 50.52 -22.84 22.01
CA ASP A 56 49.10 -22.99 22.36
C ASP A 56 48.57 -24.41 22.11
N PHE A 57 47.63 -24.88 22.93
CA PHE A 57 46.90 -26.14 22.78
C PHE A 57 45.76 -26.05 21.74
N ASN A 58 45.19 -24.86 21.55
CA ASN A 58 44.03 -24.54 20.72
C ASN A 58 42.76 -25.33 21.07
N GLY A 59 42.42 -25.37 22.36
CA GLY A 59 41.30 -26.19 22.87
C GLY A 59 39.90 -25.83 22.34
N GLU A 60 39.74 -24.65 21.77
CA GLU A 60 38.48 -24.18 21.15
C GLU A 60 38.36 -24.57 19.67
N GLU A 61 39.42 -25.08 19.05
CA GLU A 61 39.38 -25.55 17.67
C GLU A 61 38.73 -26.94 17.58
N ALA A 62 37.91 -27.13 16.54
CA ALA A 62 37.23 -28.39 16.32
C ALA A 62 38.22 -29.45 15.82
N LEU A 63 38.50 -30.45 16.65
CA LEU A 63 39.27 -31.62 16.27
C LEU A 63 38.46 -32.50 15.29
N THR A 64 39.01 -32.78 14.11
CA THR A 64 38.37 -33.73 13.20
C THR A 64 38.49 -35.15 13.73
N ARG A 65 37.57 -36.01 13.32
CA ARG A 65 37.56 -37.44 13.69
C ARG A 65 38.84 -38.16 13.26
N TYR A 66 39.42 -37.77 12.13
CA TYR A 66 40.65 -38.35 11.61
C TYR A 66 41.85 -37.95 12.48
N GLU A 67 41.92 -36.69 12.91
CA GLU A 67 42.98 -36.21 13.80
C GLU A 67 42.86 -36.82 15.20
N MET A 68 41.64 -36.96 15.73
CA MET A 68 41.43 -37.68 16.98
C MET A 68 41.88 -39.15 16.89
N ALA A 69 41.55 -39.83 15.79
CA ALA A 69 41.98 -41.21 15.56
C ALA A 69 43.50 -41.34 15.45
N GLU A 70 44.18 -40.39 14.81
CA GLU A 70 45.64 -40.34 14.72
C GLU A 70 46.30 -40.09 16.08
N ILE A 71 45.79 -39.15 16.89
CA ILE A 71 46.26 -38.90 18.25
C ILE A 71 46.14 -40.17 19.09
N ILE A 72 44.99 -40.84 19.05
CA ILE A 72 44.76 -42.10 19.77
C ILE A 72 45.73 -43.17 19.28
N ALA A 73 45.86 -43.38 17.96
CA ALA A 73 46.79 -44.37 17.41
C ALA A 73 48.24 -44.13 17.85
N ASN A 74 48.70 -42.87 17.87
CA ASN A 74 50.04 -42.49 18.33
C ASN A 74 50.23 -42.74 19.84
N VAL A 75 49.22 -42.46 20.67
CA VAL A 75 49.26 -42.77 22.10
C VAL A 75 49.41 -44.28 22.30
N LEU A 76 48.66 -45.06 21.53
CA LEU A 76 48.71 -46.53 21.59
C LEU A 76 50.06 -47.08 21.13
N GLU A 77 50.61 -46.61 20.01
CA GLU A 77 51.90 -47.07 19.51
C GLU A 77 53.05 -46.74 20.49
N ASN A 78 53.05 -45.55 21.09
CA ASN A 78 54.09 -45.12 22.03
C ASN A 78 53.95 -45.77 23.42
N THR A 79 52.76 -46.23 23.80
CA THR A 79 52.55 -47.01 25.03
C THR A 79 52.80 -48.51 24.84
N VAL A 80 52.65 -49.02 23.60
CA VAL A 80 52.81 -50.45 23.26
C VAL A 80 54.22 -50.78 22.73
N GLY A 81 54.95 -49.83 22.14
CA GLY A 81 56.23 -50.07 21.44
C GLY A 81 57.50 -49.45 22.06
N GLY A 82 57.39 -48.53 23.02
CA GLY A 82 58.52 -47.80 23.60
C GLY A 82 59.10 -48.43 24.87
N THR A 83 60.43 -48.40 25.01
CA THR A 83 61.28 -49.01 26.07
C THR A 83 61.02 -48.62 27.54
N ALA A 84 59.84 -48.11 27.89
CA ALA A 84 59.38 -47.93 29.27
C ALA A 84 58.28 -48.94 29.56
N SER A 85 58.69 -50.19 29.84
CA SER A 85 57.83 -51.27 30.31
C SER A 85 57.15 -50.90 31.65
N ARG A 86 56.03 -50.16 31.59
CA ARG A 86 54.84 -50.65 32.27
C ARG A 86 54.28 -51.69 31.32
N ASN A 87 54.38 -52.96 31.69
CA ASN A 87 53.69 -54.01 30.96
C ASN A 87 52.21 -53.65 30.93
N LEU A 88 51.73 -53.14 29.79
CA LEU A 88 50.30 -53.17 29.49
C LEU A 88 49.86 -54.62 29.66
N SER A 89 48.85 -54.83 30.48
CA SER A 89 48.26 -56.16 30.62
C SER A 89 47.73 -56.59 29.26
N GLU A 90 47.68 -57.89 28.99
CA GLU A 90 46.97 -58.44 27.83
C GLU A 90 45.52 -57.91 27.77
N GLU A 91 44.93 -57.69 28.96
CA GLU A 91 43.63 -57.05 29.17
C GLU A 91 43.58 -55.61 28.65
N ASP A 92 44.61 -54.78 28.87
CA ASP A 92 44.63 -53.38 28.43
C ASP A 92 44.65 -53.30 26.89
N VAL A 93 45.43 -54.18 26.25
CA VAL A 93 45.53 -54.26 24.79
C VAL A 93 44.22 -54.74 24.17
N ASP A 94 43.50 -55.64 24.83
CA ASP A 94 42.20 -56.12 24.38
C ASP A 94 41.12 -55.03 24.51
N VAL A 95 41.08 -54.29 25.62
CA VAL A 95 40.16 -53.14 25.80
C VAL A 95 40.41 -52.07 24.74
N ILE A 96 41.68 -51.76 24.46
CA ILE A 96 42.06 -50.79 23.43
C ILE A 96 41.60 -51.26 22.03
N ARG A 97 41.77 -52.55 21.73
CA ARG A 97 41.34 -53.11 20.45
C ARG A 97 39.83 -53.07 20.30
N GLU A 98 39.09 -53.41 21.35
CA GLU A 98 37.63 -53.33 21.38
C GLU A 98 37.16 -51.89 21.19
N LEU A 99 37.72 -50.95 21.94
CA LEU A 99 37.42 -49.52 21.82
C LEU A 99 37.73 -49.00 20.41
N SER A 100 38.86 -49.39 19.81
CA SER A 100 39.19 -48.99 18.44
C SER A 100 38.21 -49.55 17.40
N LEU A 101 37.65 -50.75 17.62
CA LEU A 101 36.65 -51.33 16.74
C LEU A 101 35.30 -50.63 16.89
N GLU A 102 34.88 -50.34 18.12
CA GLU A 102 33.66 -49.57 18.40
C GLU A 102 33.74 -48.16 17.81
N PHE A 103 34.86 -47.45 18.03
CA PHE A 103 35.07 -46.12 17.44
C PHE A 103 35.03 -46.16 15.91
N ARG A 104 35.64 -47.15 15.27
CA ARG A 104 35.56 -47.29 13.80
C ARG A 104 34.10 -47.38 13.34
N ASP A 105 33.31 -48.20 14.00
CA ASP A 105 31.92 -48.43 13.62
C ASP A 105 31.05 -47.18 13.89
N GLU A 106 31.29 -46.47 15.00
CA GLU A 106 30.67 -45.17 15.27
C GLU A 106 31.03 -44.09 14.24
N LEU A 107 32.29 -44.03 13.79
CA LEU A 107 32.73 -43.10 12.75
C LEU A 107 31.98 -43.33 11.44
N VAL A 108 31.77 -44.59 11.06
CA VAL A 108 30.98 -44.95 9.87
C VAL A 108 29.52 -44.51 10.03
N ILE A 109 28.91 -44.78 11.18
CA ILE A 109 27.52 -44.36 11.45
C ILE A 109 27.38 -42.84 11.35
N ILE A 110 28.33 -42.10 11.89
CA ILE A 110 28.23 -40.65 11.88
C ILE A 110 28.52 -40.06 10.50
N ALA A 111 29.44 -40.65 9.72
CA ALA A 111 29.60 -40.27 8.32
C ALA A 111 28.28 -40.45 7.54
N GLN A 112 27.53 -41.52 7.81
CA GLN A 112 26.21 -41.73 7.23
C GLN A 112 25.20 -40.67 7.71
N LYS A 113 25.16 -40.35 9.01
CA LYS A 113 24.28 -39.30 9.55
C LYS A 113 24.61 -37.92 9.00
N GLN A 114 25.90 -37.61 8.80
CA GLN A 114 26.34 -36.36 8.19
C GLN A 114 25.80 -36.25 6.77
N LYS A 115 25.94 -37.32 5.97
CA LYS A 115 25.39 -37.36 4.61
C LYS A 115 23.86 -37.18 4.60
N GLU A 116 23.14 -37.85 5.50
CA GLU A 116 21.68 -37.69 5.61
C GLU A 116 21.30 -36.26 6.00
N PHE A 117 22.06 -35.64 6.90
CA PHE A 117 21.86 -34.24 7.29
C PHE A 117 22.11 -33.28 6.12
N GLU A 118 23.18 -33.48 5.35
CA GLU A 118 23.49 -32.69 4.15
C GLU A 118 22.38 -32.82 3.09
N GLU A 119 21.86 -34.03 2.85
CA GLU A 119 20.73 -34.24 1.95
C GLU A 119 19.45 -33.53 2.45
N ARG A 120 19.16 -33.62 3.75
CA ARG A 120 18.02 -32.91 4.35
C ARG A 120 18.17 -31.40 4.30
N LEU A 121 19.38 -30.88 4.51
CA LEU A 121 19.67 -29.45 4.41
C LEU A 121 19.43 -28.97 2.98
N LYS A 122 19.96 -29.68 1.99
CA LYS A 122 19.73 -29.35 0.58
C LYS A 122 18.24 -29.36 0.22
N ASN A 123 17.49 -30.39 0.63
CA ASN A 123 16.05 -30.44 0.38
C ASN A 123 15.29 -29.27 1.03
N ALA A 124 15.72 -28.84 2.22
CA ALA A 124 15.15 -27.68 2.89
C ALA A 124 15.50 -26.36 2.18
N GLU A 125 16.73 -26.22 1.69
CA GLU A 125 17.16 -25.08 0.87
C GLU A 125 16.36 -25.00 -0.44
N ASP A 126 16.22 -26.11 -1.16
CA ASP A 126 15.43 -26.19 -2.39
C ASP A 126 13.95 -25.82 -2.11
N THR A 127 13.40 -26.29 -0.99
CA THR A 127 12.02 -25.94 -0.58
C THR A 127 11.88 -24.45 -0.28
N ASN A 128 12.84 -23.84 0.43
CA ASN A 128 12.83 -22.41 0.72
C ASN A 128 12.93 -21.59 -0.58
N GLN A 129 13.76 -22.00 -1.53
CA GLN A 129 13.88 -21.31 -2.81
C GLN A 129 12.56 -21.34 -3.59
N ILE A 130 11.87 -22.48 -3.61
CA ILE A 130 10.53 -22.59 -4.23
C ILE A 130 9.53 -21.68 -3.51
N GLN A 131 9.56 -21.66 -2.17
CA GLN A 131 8.70 -20.77 -1.38
C GLN A 131 8.96 -19.29 -1.66
N ASP A 132 10.21 -18.88 -1.85
CA ASP A 132 10.55 -17.50 -2.20
C ASP A 132 9.97 -17.10 -3.57
N GLU A 133 10.01 -18.01 -4.55
CA GLU A 133 9.37 -17.81 -5.86
C GLU A 133 7.84 -17.69 -5.73
N ASP A 134 7.21 -18.59 -4.97
CA ASP A 134 5.76 -18.56 -4.70
C ASP A 134 5.35 -17.26 -3.99
N ILE A 135 6.11 -16.81 -2.99
CA ILE A 135 5.88 -15.54 -2.30
C ILE A 135 5.99 -14.35 -3.26
N SER A 136 6.97 -14.35 -4.16
CA SER A 136 7.11 -13.33 -5.19
C SER A 136 5.88 -13.27 -6.10
N ASN A 137 5.41 -14.43 -6.58
CA ASN A 137 4.21 -14.53 -7.40
C ASN A 137 2.94 -14.08 -6.65
N ILE A 138 2.82 -14.44 -5.37
CA ILE A 138 1.73 -13.97 -4.50
C ILE A 138 1.77 -12.45 -4.35
N ASN A 139 2.94 -11.85 -4.14
CA ASN A 139 3.09 -10.40 -4.00
C ASN A 139 2.68 -9.66 -5.27
N VAL A 140 2.99 -10.20 -6.45
CA VAL A 140 2.49 -9.65 -7.72
C VAL A 140 0.97 -9.70 -7.76
N ARG A 141 0.37 -10.87 -7.44
CA ARG A 141 -1.09 -11.01 -7.45
C ARG A 141 -1.79 -10.12 -6.43
N VAL A 142 -1.19 -9.92 -5.25
CA VAL A 142 -1.70 -9.00 -4.23
C VAL A 142 -1.65 -7.56 -4.74
N SER A 143 -0.60 -7.18 -5.45
CA SER A 143 -0.47 -5.84 -6.05
C SER A 143 -1.53 -5.61 -7.13
N GLU A 144 -1.76 -6.59 -8.02
CA GLU A 144 -2.84 -6.55 -9.01
C GLU A 144 -4.22 -6.40 -8.34
N LEU A 145 -4.50 -7.20 -7.30
CA LEU A 145 -5.76 -7.12 -6.57
C LEU A 145 -5.94 -5.78 -5.85
N GLN A 146 -4.87 -5.18 -5.34
CA GLN A 146 -4.92 -3.84 -4.74
C GLN A 146 -5.26 -2.77 -5.78
N GLU A 147 -4.74 -2.89 -7.00
CA GLU A 147 -5.10 -2.02 -8.12
C GLU A 147 -6.57 -2.18 -8.51
N GLU A 148 -7.06 -3.41 -8.65
CA GLU A 148 -8.48 -3.69 -8.92
C GLU A 148 -9.40 -3.10 -7.82
N VAL A 149 -9.01 -3.23 -6.55
CA VAL A 149 -9.78 -2.65 -5.43
C VAL A 149 -9.79 -1.12 -5.49
N GLN A 150 -8.68 -0.49 -5.89
CA GLN A 150 -8.63 0.97 -6.06
C GLN A 150 -9.53 1.43 -7.21
N GLU A 151 -9.54 0.72 -8.33
CA GLU A 151 -10.43 1.03 -9.46
C GLU A 151 -11.91 0.92 -9.05
N ILE A 152 -12.26 -0.12 -8.26
CA ILE A 152 -13.62 -0.26 -7.72
C ILE A 152 -13.97 0.92 -6.80
N ALA A 153 -13.05 1.37 -5.95
CA ALA A 153 -13.28 2.52 -5.08
C ALA A 153 -13.53 3.82 -5.87
N ASP A 154 -12.81 4.02 -6.97
CA ASP A 154 -13.00 5.16 -7.87
C ASP A 154 -14.37 5.07 -8.57
N HIS A 155 -14.77 3.88 -9.02
CA HIS A 155 -16.11 3.64 -9.57
C HIS A 155 -17.23 3.92 -8.56
N ILE A 156 -17.07 3.54 -7.29
CA ILE A 156 -18.05 3.85 -6.23
C ILE A 156 -18.20 5.36 -6.06
N THR A 157 -17.08 6.10 -6.05
CA THR A 157 -17.09 7.56 -5.96
C THR A 157 -17.86 8.18 -7.14
N ARG A 158 -17.61 7.68 -8.35
CA ARG A 158 -18.31 8.15 -9.55
C ARG A 158 -19.81 7.85 -9.52
N LEU A 159 -20.20 6.69 -8.98
CA LEU A 159 -21.60 6.33 -8.78
C LEU A 159 -22.30 7.27 -7.79
N ALA A 160 -21.63 7.64 -6.70
CA ALA A 160 -22.18 8.59 -5.73
C ALA A 160 -22.42 9.98 -6.35
N GLU A 161 -21.48 10.49 -7.15
CA GLU A 161 -21.68 11.74 -7.90
C GLU A 161 -22.85 11.64 -8.88
N LEU A 162 -23.02 10.49 -9.53
CA LEU A 162 -24.12 10.27 -10.46
C LEU A 162 -25.47 10.26 -9.73
N GLU A 163 -25.54 9.64 -8.55
CA GLU A 163 -26.73 9.62 -7.70
C GLU A 163 -27.13 11.04 -7.26
N GLU A 164 -26.16 11.88 -6.88
CA GLU A 164 -26.41 13.30 -6.57
C GLU A 164 -26.98 14.05 -7.78
N ASN A 165 -26.40 13.85 -8.97
CA ASN A 165 -26.89 14.47 -10.20
C ASN A 165 -28.33 14.03 -10.54
N VAL A 166 -28.66 12.75 -10.34
CA VAL A 166 -30.02 12.23 -10.55
C VAL A 166 -31.01 12.87 -9.59
N SER A 167 -30.66 12.99 -8.30
CA SER A 167 -31.48 13.71 -7.31
C SER A 167 -31.66 15.18 -7.68
N GLY A 168 -30.61 15.85 -8.17
CA GLY A 168 -30.70 17.23 -8.66
C GLY A 168 -31.62 17.37 -9.87
N LEU A 169 -31.60 16.41 -10.80
CA LEU A 169 -32.52 16.37 -11.94
C LEU A 169 -33.97 16.15 -11.49
N ASP A 170 -34.20 15.27 -10.51
CA ASP A 170 -35.54 15.01 -9.96
C ASP A 170 -36.17 16.28 -9.39
N ASN A 171 -35.42 17.02 -8.56
CA ASN A 171 -35.86 18.31 -8.02
C ASN A 171 -36.19 19.34 -9.12
N ARG A 172 -35.40 19.37 -10.19
CA ARG A 172 -35.66 20.26 -11.35
C ARG A 172 -36.92 19.83 -12.10
N ILE A 173 -37.15 18.52 -12.25
CA ILE A 173 -38.39 17.99 -12.85
C ILE A 173 -39.58 18.41 -12.00
N THR A 174 -39.54 18.21 -10.68
CA THR A 174 -40.63 18.63 -9.77
C THR A 174 -40.90 20.13 -9.88
N THR A 175 -39.85 20.95 -9.95
CA THR A 175 -40.00 22.42 -10.11
C THR A 175 -40.66 22.75 -11.45
N LEU A 176 -40.20 22.15 -12.54
CA LEU A 176 -40.78 22.34 -13.87
C LEU A 176 -42.23 21.86 -13.94
N GLU A 177 -42.57 20.76 -13.27
CA GLU A 177 -43.94 20.26 -13.19
C GLU A 177 -44.87 21.25 -12.48
N GLU A 178 -44.42 21.87 -11.38
CA GLU A 178 -45.20 22.90 -10.68
C GLU A 178 -45.32 24.19 -11.53
N GLU A 179 -44.24 24.65 -12.17
CA GLU A 179 -44.29 25.79 -13.10
C GLU A 179 -45.24 25.53 -14.28
N LEU A 180 -45.24 24.32 -14.83
CA LEU A 180 -46.13 23.95 -15.94
C LEU A 180 -47.59 23.91 -15.45
N LYS A 181 -47.83 23.45 -14.22
CA LYS A 181 -49.15 23.49 -13.60
C LYS A 181 -49.62 24.93 -13.37
N THR A 182 -48.80 25.83 -12.84
CA THR A 182 -49.18 27.24 -12.65
C THR A 182 -49.46 27.91 -13.98
N ILE A 183 -48.62 27.69 -15.01
CA ILE A 183 -48.86 28.23 -16.36
C ILE A 183 -50.15 27.66 -16.94
N LYS A 184 -50.43 26.38 -16.72
CA LYS A 184 -51.68 25.77 -17.16
C LYS A 184 -52.87 26.37 -16.43
N GLU A 185 -52.80 26.60 -15.12
CA GLU A 185 -53.88 27.23 -14.35
C GLU A 185 -54.08 28.69 -14.76
N GLU A 186 -53.01 29.45 -15.00
CA GLU A 186 -53.06 30.83 -15.50
C GLU A 186 -53.56 30.91 -16.95
N GLY A 187 -53.13 29.99 -17.82
CA GLY A 187 -53.57 29.91 -19.22
C GLY A 187 -54.96 29.31 -19.40
N VAL A 188 -55.39 28.44 -18.48
CA VAL A 188 -56.74 27.85 -18.38
C VAL A 188 -57.65 28.70 -17.51
N SER A 189 -57.17 29.81 -16.93
CA SER A 189 -58.04 30.79 -16.30
C SER A 189 -58.87 31.47 -17.40
N GLY A 190 -59.92 30.77 -17.82
CA GLY A 190 -60.97 31.24 -18.68
C GLY A 190 -61.54 32.56 -18.17
N GLN A 191 -61.30 32.93 -16.91
CA GLN A 191 -61.55 34.28 -16.40
C GLN A 191 -60.87 35.39 -17.20
N ARG A 192 -59.58 35.29 -17.56
CA ARG A 192 -58.92 36.36 -18.36
C ARG A 192 -59.44 36.41 -19.80
N LEU A 193 -59.69 35.24 -20.39
CA LEU A 193 -60.25 35.15 -21.74
C LEU A 193 -61.71 35.64 -21.75
N GLN A 194 -62.51 35.25 -20.75
CA GLN A 194 -63.88 35.68 -20.53
C GLN A 194 -63.95 37.17 -20.23
N GLU A 195 -63.06 37.72 -19.40
CA GLU A 195 -62.98 39.16 -19.16
C GLU A 195 -62.65 39.93 -20.44
N LEU A 196 -61.78 39.39 -21.31
CA LEU A 196 -61.49 39.99 -22.61
C LEU A 196 -62.68 39.87 -23.57
N GLU A 197 -63.37 38.72 -23.61
CA GLU A 197 -64.57 38.50 -24.42
C GLU A 197 -65.73 39.39 -23.97
N ASP A 198 -65.96 39.51 -22.66
CA ASP A 198 -66.97 40.38 -22.06
C ASP A 198 -66.67 41.85 -22.36
N ASN A 199 -65.42 42.28 -22.20
CA ASN A 199 -64.99 43.64 -22.55
C ASN A 199 -65.14 43.90 -24.06
N GLN A 200 -64.83 42.92 -24.90
CA GLN A 200 -65.01 43.03 -26.34
C GLN A 200 -66.51 43.14 -26.70
N SER A 201 -67.38 42.36 -26.05
CA SER A 201 -68.83 42.45 -26.23
C SER A 201 -69.37 43.81 -25.83
N VAL A 202 -68.96 44.33 -24.66
CA VAL A 202 -69.34 45.68 -24.20
C VAL A 202 -68.87 46.75 -25.18
N ASN A 203 -67.64 46.64 -25.68
CA ASN A 203 -67.11 47.58 -26.66
C ASN A 203 -67.85 47.50 -28.01
N MET A 204 -68.25 46.31 -28.44
CA MET A 204 -69.05 46.13 -29.66
C MET A 204 -70.40 46.83 -29.54
N THR A 205 -71.12 46.63 -28.43
CA THR A 205 -72.39 47.31 -28.18
C THR A 205 -72.23 48.84 -28.14
N ARG A 206 -71.14 49.34 -27.52
CA ARG A 206 -70.83 50.77 -27.54
C ARG A 206 -70.54 51.31 -28.93
N ILE A 207 -69.85 50.54 -29.78
CA ILE A 207 -69.60 50.91 -31.17
C ILE A 207 -70.92 50.99 -31.92
N GLU A 208 -71.79 49.98 -31.80
CA GLU A 208 -73.12 49.99 -32.43
C GLU A 208 -73.98 51.19 -32.00
N GLU A 209 -73.96 51.54 -30.71
CA GLU A 209 -74.66 52.72 -30.18
C GLU A 209 -74.09 54.03 -30.76
N LEU A 210 -72.76 54.14 -30.83
CA LEU A 210 -72.09 55.30 -31.41
C LEU A 210 -72.38 55.42 -32.91
N GLU A 211 -72.38 54.31 -33.64
CA GLU A 211 -72.73 54.26 -35.07
C GLU A 211 -74.18 54.69 -35.31
N ALA A 212 -75.12 54.20 -34.50
CA ALA A 212 -76.52 54.62 -34.59
C ALA A 212 -76.68 56.12 -34.34
N ARG A 213 -75.98 56.66 -33.34
CA ARG A 213 -76.02 58.10 -33.01
C ARG A 213 -75.35 58.97 -34.07
N ILE A 214 -74.28 58.49 -34.70
CA ILE A 214 -73.66 59.16 -35.84
C ILE A 214 -74.66 59.19 -37.01
N SER A 215 -75.32 58.07 -37.31
CA SER A 215 -76.32 58.02 -38.39
C SER A 215 -77.51 58.96 -38.12
N GLU A 216 -77.97 59.06 -36.87
CA GLU A 216 -79.03 60.00 -36.48
C GLU A 216 -78.57 61.45 -36.67
N LEU A 217 -77.38 61.80 -36.19
CA LEU A 217 -76.81 63.14 -36.36
C LEU A 217 -76.55 63.49 -37.83
N GLU A 218 -76.16 62.54 -38.66
CA GLU A 218 -76.00 62.73 -40.10
C GLU A 218 -77.36 62.98 -40.78
N ALA A 219 -78.41 62.26 -40.40
CA ALA A 219 -79.76 62.49 -40.89
C ALA A 219 -80.33 63.84 -40.43
N GLU A 220 -80.12 64.22 -39.17
CA GLU A 220 -80.49 65.55 -38.65
C GLU A 220 -79.76 66.67 -39.39
N LYS A 221 -78.46 66.49 -39.66
CA LYS A 221 -77.66 67.44 -40.43
C LYS A 221 -78.16 67.58 -41.86
N GLU A 222 -78.50 66.47 -42.52
CA GLU A 222 -79.02 66.50 -43.88
C GLU A 222 -80.40 67.17 -43.94
N ALA A 223 -81.30 66.83 -43.02
CA ALA A 223 -82.61 67.47 -42.90
C ALA A 223 -82.50 68.98 -42.63
N ALA A 224 -81.61 69.39 -41.73
CA ALA A 224 -81.34 70.81 -41.46
C ALA A 224 -80.72 71.52 -42.68
N ASN A 225 -79.93 70.81 -43.50
CA ASN A 225 -79.34 71.35 -44.72
C ASN A 225 -80.38 71.49 -45.86
N GLU A 226 -81.31 70.53 -45.98
CA GLU A 226 -82.47 70.64 -46.88
C GLU A 226 -83.39 71.79 -46.49
N GLU A 227 -83.68 71.97 -45.19
CA GLU A 227 -84.47 73.09 -44.68
C GLU A 227 -83.80 74.45 -44.99
N LEU A 228 -82.47 74.54 -44.86
CA LEU A 228 -81.71 75.73 -45.25
C LEU A 228 -81.69 75.98 -46.76
N GLU A 229 -81.67 74.95 -47.60
CA GLU A 229 -81.74 75.07 -49.06
C GLU A 229 -83.16 75.48 -49.52
N GLU A 230 -84.23 74.97 -48.90
CA GLU A 230 -85.60 75.42 -49.14
C GLU A 230 -85.80 76.89 -48.73
N GLU A 231 -85.25 77.30 -47.59
CA GLU A 231 -85.29 78.71 -47.15
C GLU A 231 -84.54 79.62 -48.15
N ARG A 232 -83.38 79.19 -48.66
CA ARG A 232 -82.64 79.91 -49.72
C ARG A 232 -83.38 79.95 -51.06
N GLY A 233 -84.07 78.88 -51.43
CA GLY A 233 -84.90 78.81 -52.64
C GLY A 233 -86.09 79.80 -52.59
N SER A 234 -86.75 79.89 -51.44
CA SER A 234 -87.81 80.86 -51.13
C SER A 234 -87.31 82.30 -51.19
N PHE A 235 -86.14 82.58 -50.58
CA PHE A 235 -85.52 83.90 -50.66
C PHE A 235 -85.21 84.31 -52.10
N ASN A 236 -84.63 83.42 -52.92
CA ASN A 236 -84.33 83.73 -54.32
C ASN A 236 -85.58 83.94 -55.19
N THR A 237 -86.66 83.18 -54.97
CA THR A 237 -87.93 83.43 -55.67
C THR A 237 -88.58 84.75 -55.23
N GLY A 238 -88.47 85.12 -53.95
CA GLY A 238 -88.89 86.43 -53.45
C GLY A 238 -88.10 87.59 -54.06
N TYR A 239 -86.78 87.47 -54.21
CA TYR A 239 -85.95 88.48 -54.89
C TYR A 239 -86.25 88.57 -56.39
N ILE A 240 -86.49 87.45 -57.08
CA ILE A 240 -86.83 87.45 -58.51
C ILE A 240 -88.21 88.10 -58.75
N LEU A 241 -89.20 87.81 -57.90
CA LEU A 241 -90.52 88.46 -57.94
C LEU A 241 -90.43 89.95 -57.60
N GLY A 242 -89.61 90.34 -56.61
CA GLY A 242 -89.36 91.74 -56.27
C GLY A 242 -88.65 92.52 -57.38
N ALA A 243 -87.67 91.90 -58.06
CA ALA A 243 -86.97 92.49 -59.19
C ALA A 243 -87.88 92.63 -60.42
N LEU A 244 -88.74 91.64 -60.70
CA LEU A 244 -89.77 91.72 -61.74
C LEU A 244 -90.82 92.80 -61.45
N ALA A 245 -91.25 92.95 -60.19
CA ALA A 245 -92.17 94.01 -59.78
C ALA A 245 -91.56 95.41 -59.94
N LEU A 246 -90.25 95.57 -59.67
CA LEU A 246 -89.53 96.83 -59.91
C LEU A 246 -89.34 97.14 -61.41
N LEU A 247 -89.10 96.12 -62.25
CA LEU A 247 -89.01 96.28 -63.70
C LEU A 247 -90.35 96.65 -64.35
N ALA A 248 -91.46 96.14 -63.83
CA ALA A 248 -92.81 96.48 -64.29
C ALA A 248 -93.26 97.90 -63.90
N LEU A 249 -92.58 98.55 -62.95
CA LEU A 249 -92.89 99.91 -62.48
C LEU A 249 -92.14 101.00 -63.27
N ILE A 250 -91.26 100.61 -64.20
CA ILE A 250 -90.42 101.50 -65.03
C ILE A 250 -90.90 101.54 -66.51
N LEU A 251 -92.02 100.89 -66.82
CA LEU A 251 -92.70 100.88 -68.13
C LEU A 251 -93.98 101.73 -68.08
#